data_AF-A0A7C5MVY4-F1
#
_entry.id   AF-A0A7C5MVY4-F1
#
_cell.length_a   1.000
_cell.length_b   1.000
_cell.length_c   1.000
_cell.angle_alpha   90.00
_cell.angle_beta   90.00
_cell.angle_gamma   90.00
#
_symmetry.space_group_name_H-M   'P 1'
#
loop_
_entity.id
_entity.type
_entity.pdbx_description
1 polymer ?
#
loop_
_entity_poly.entity_id
_entity_poly.type
_entity_poly.pdbx_seq_one_letter_code
_entity_poly.pdbx_strand_id
1 'polypeptide(L)'
;MKQFVFVYLLVLLGFVNGLAQAQNSPRKCLTDELHHSLQKQYPYGLPGRTAPKPEETAKVNDFELTYVIPVVVHIMHDNGPELLVNHAQVLSQIDVLNEDYGRYGAGSNSDPNGAKVNIRFCLAAI
;
A
#
# COMPACT_ATOMS: atom_id res chain seq x y z
N MET A 1 -4.20 51.17 -24.49
CA MET A 1 -3.42 49.94 -24.79
C MET A 1 -2.48 49.53 -23.66
N LYS A 2 -1.66 50.42 -23.07
CA LYS A 2 -0.76 50.07 -21.94
C LYS A 2 -1.46 49.50 -20.69
N GLN A 3 -2.67 49.96 -20.34
CA GLN A 3 -3.35 49.52 -19.11
C GLN A 3 -3.94 48.11 -19.20
N PHE A 4 -4.38 47.68 -20.39
CA PHE A 4 -4.88 46.32 -20.60
C PHE A 4 -3.76 45.27 -20.57
N VAL A 5 -2.55 45.63 -21.04
CA VAL A 5 -1.37 44.76 -20.97
C VAL A 5 -0.96 44.49 -19.51
N PHE A 6 -1.04 45.50 -18.65
CA PHE A 6 -0.65 45.38 -17.23
C PHE A 6 -1.61 44.48 -16.45
N VAL A 7 -2.92 44.57 -16.73
CA VAL A 7 -3.93 43.68 -16.12
C VAL A 7 -3.72 42.22 -16.58
N TYR A 8 -3.40 42.01 -17.85
CA TYR A 8 -3.14 40.66 -18.38
C TYR A 8 -1.89 40.01 -17.76
N LEU A 9 -0.84 40.82 -17.53
CA LEU A 9 0.40 40.38 -16.88
C LEU A 9 0.19 40.01 -15.39
N LEU A 10 -0.66 40.75 -14.68
CA LEU A 10 -1.02 40.45 -13.29
C LEU A 10 -1.86 39.16 -13.16
N VAL A 11 -2.77 38.91 -14.10
CA VAL A 11 -3.57 37.66 -14.14
C VAL A 11 -2.70 36.44 -14.45
N LEU A 12 -1.73 36.57 -15.36
CA LEU A 12 -0.75 35.51 -15.67
C LEU A 12 0.18 35.20 -14.49
N LEU A 13 0.61 36.21 -13.72
CA LEU A 13 1.42 36.04 -12.50
C LEU A 13 0.62 35.41 -11.34
N GLY A 14 -0.69 35.59 -11.29
CA GLY A 14 -1.56 34.94 -10.30
C GLY A 14 -1.76 33.44 -10.54
N PHE A 15 -1.75 33.00 -11.82
CA PHE A 15 -2.02 31.61 -12.19
C PHE A 15 -0.87 30.63 -11.89
N VAL A 16 0.38 31.09 -11.86
CA VAL A 16 1.55 30.21 -11.65
C VAL A 16 1.76 29.78 -10.19
N ASN A 17 1.17 30.47 -9.21
CA ASN A 17 1.35 30.15 -7.79
C ASN A 17 0.41 29.04 -7.27
N GLY A 18 -0.59 28.62 -8.05
CA GLY A 18 -1.62 27.66 -7.61
C GLY A 18 -1.25 26.17 -7.77
N LEU A 19 -0.14 25.84 -8.44
CA LEU A 19 0.16 24.45 -8.85
C LEU A 19 1.19 23.73 -7.97
N ALA A 20 1.77 24.37 -6.95
CA ALA A 20 2.93 23.82 -6.21
C ALA A 20 2.60 22.99 -4.95
N GLN A 21 1.33 22.68 -4.67
CA GLN A 21 0.92 21.94 -3.45
C GLN A 21 0.24 20.62 -3.80
N ALA A 22 0.90 19.75 -4.57
CA ALA A 22 0.58 18.33 -4.57
C ALA A 22 1.18 17.72 -3.29
N GLN A 23 0.42 17.75 -2.20
CA GLN A 23 0.90 17.29 -0.89
C GLN A 23 1.10 15.78 -0.89
N ASN A 24 2.36 15.35 -0.86
CA ASN A 24 2.76 14.00 -0.51
C ASN A 24 2.46 13.78 0.97
N SER A 25 1.24 13.37 1.31
CA SER A 25 0.85 13.09 2.69
C SER A 25 1.56 11.82 3.16
N PRO A 26 2.34 11.86 4.27
CA PRO A 26 3.03 10.69 4.76
C PRO A 26 2.01 9.60 5.12
N ARG A 27 2.18 8.41 4.54
CA ARG A 27 1.36 7.24 4.87
C ARG A 27 1.56 6.91 6.34
N LYS A 28 0.52 7.06 7.16
CA LYS A 28 0.55 6.67 8.57
C LYS A 28 0.28 5.17 8.68
N CYS A 29 1.25 4.39 9.15
CA CYS A 29 1.05 3.01 9.56
C CYS A 29 1.22 2.89 11.09
N LEU A 30 0.31 2.19 11.76
CA LEU A 30 0.35 2.04 13.23
C LEU A 30 1.26 0.88 13.68
N THR A 31 1.68 0.01 12.76
CA THR A 31 2.44 -1.19 13.09
C THR A 31 3.78 -0.85 13.75
N ASP A 32 4.54 0.09 13.19
CA ASP A 32 5.85 0.47 13.71
C ASP A 32 5.74 1.19 15.06
N GLU A 33 4.79 2.12 15.17
CA GLU A 33 4.52 2.85 16.42
C GLU A 33 4.11 1.91 17.56
N LEU A 34 3.21 0.96 17.27
CA LEU A 34 2.81 -0.06 18.22
C LEU A 34 3.97 -0.98 18.57
N HIS A 35 4.73 -1.45 17.58
CA HIS A 35 5.87 -2.33 17.79
C HIS A 35 6.90 -1.69 18.72
N HIS A 36 7.26 -0.43 18.46
CA HIS A 36 8.18 0.33 19.29
C HIS A 36 7.64 0.55 20.72
N SER A 37 6.35 0.80 20.87
CA SER A 37 5.72 0.95 22.19
C SER A 37 5.75 -0.36 22.98
N LEU A 38 5.44 -1.48 22.33
CA LEU A 38 5.49 -2.81 22.92
C LEU A 38 6.92 -3.21 23.31
N GLN A 39 7.94 -2.86 22.52
CA GLN A 39 9.34 -3.12 22.88
C GLN A 39 9.77 -2.40 24.16
N LYS A 40 9.33 -1.15 24.35
CA LYS A 40 9.61 -0.39 25.59
C LYS A 40 8.94 -1.01 26.81
N GLN A 41 7.70 -1.47 26.62
CA GLN A 41 6.93 -2.10 27.68
C GLN A 41 7.45 -3.51 28.03
N TYR A 42 7.93 -4.24 27.03
CA TYR A 42 8.42 -5.62 27.15
C TYR A 42 9.86 -5.74 26.63
N PRO A 43 10.86 -5.21 27.37
CA PRO A 43 12.25 -5.15 26.90
C PRO A 43 12.91 -6.52 26.71
N TYR A 44 12.35 -7.58 27.30
CA TYR A 44 12.81 -8.97 27.14
C TYR A 44 11.98 -9.77 26.14
N GLY A 45 11.13 -9.10 25.35
CA GLY A 45 10.23 -9.73 24.38
C GLY A 45 8.81 -9.86 24.90
N LEU A 46 7.86 -9.88 23.96
CA LEU A 46 6.44 -10.01 24.26
C LEU A 46 6.12 -11.40 24.84
N PRO A 47 5.47 -11.49 26.02
CA PRO A 47 5.06 -12.78 26.58
C PRO A 47 4.25 -13.59 25.58
N GLY A 48 4.63 -14.85 25.37
CA GLY A 48 3.96 -15.74 24.41
C GLY A 48 4.33 -15.52 22.94
N ARG A 49 5.17 -14.54 22.61
CA ARG A 49 5.82 -14.47 21.30
C ARG A 49 7.19 -15.13 21.39
N THR A 50 7.35 -16.25 20.70
CA THR A 50 8.70 -16.71 20.38
C THR A 50 9.29 -15.76 19.36
N ALA A 51 10.58 -15.41 19.52
CA ALA A 51 11.31 -14.77 18.44
C ALA A 51 11.12 -15.62 17.16
N PRO A 52 10.95 -14.99 15.98
CA PRO A 52 11.04 -15.75 14.74
C PRO A 52 12.34 -16.53 14.81
N LYS A 53 12.27 -17.86 14.68
CA LYS A 53 13.49 -18.64 14.52
C LYS A 53 14.21 -18.06 13.30
N PRO A 54 15.53 -17.87 13.34
CA PRO A 54 16.28 -17.62 12.12
C PRO A 54 15.84 -18.71 11.15
N GLU A 55 15.22 -18.31 10.06
CA GLU A 55 14.74 -19.25 9.06
C GLU A 55 16.01 -19.95 8.53
N GLU A 56 16.25 -21.17 9.00
CA GLU A 56 17.18 -22.08 8.35
C GLU A 56 16.50 -22.41 7.03
N THR A 57 16.75 -21.54 6.05
CA THR A 57 16.25 -21.70 4.70
C THR A 57 16.89 -22.96 4.16
N ALA A 58 16.22 -24.10 4.38
CA ALA A 58 16.28 -25.17 3.42
C ALA A 58 15.93 -24.50 2.10
N LYS A 59 16.94 -24.30 1.25
CA LYS A 59 16.77 -23.75 -0.10
C LYS A 59 15.93 -24.76 -0.88
N VAL A 60 14.63 -24.73 -0.66
CA VAL A 60 13.70 -25.37 -1.56
C VAL A 60 13.76 -24.51 -2.80
N ASN A 61 14.30 -25.05 -3.89
CA ASN A 61 14.29 -24.41 -5.20
C ASN A 61 12.86 -24.42 -5.75
N ASP A 62 11.92 -23.84 -5.02
CA ASP A 62 10.48 -23.88 -5.28
C ASP A 62 10.03 -22.68 -6.13
N PHE A 63 10.94 -22.17 -6.96
CA PHE A 63 10.66 -21.05 -7.86
C PHE A 63 9.57 -21.37 -8.91
N GLU A 64 9.14 -22.64 -8.99
CA GLU A 64 8.14 -23.11 -9.93
C GLU A 64 6.72 -23.11 -9.33
N LEU A 65 6.56 -23.24 -8.00
CA LEU A 65 5.23 -23.27 -7.39
C LEU A 65 4.70 -21.86 -7.09
N THR A 66 3.43 -21.63 -7.44
CA THR A 66 2.70 -20.41 -7.10
C THR A 66 1.74 -20.69 -5.96
N TYR A 67 1.91 -19.99 -4.84
CA TYR A 67 1.05 -20.11 -3.66
C TYR A 67 -0.20 -19.24 -3.82
N VAL A 68 -1.39 -19.82 -3.67
CA VAL A 68 -2.66 -19.10 -3.76
C VAL A 68 -3.25 -18.89 -2.37
N ILE A 69 -3.43 -17.63 -1.98
CA ILE A 69 -4.01 -17.23 -0.70
C ILE A 69 -5.49 -16.88 -0.92
N PRO A 70 -6.45 -17.65 -0.37
CA PRO A 70 -7.85 -17.28 -0.36
C PRO A 70 -8.09 -16.14 0.65
N VAL A 71 -8.75 -15.08 0.20
CA VAL A 71 -8.99 -13.86 0.97
C VAL A 71 -10.47 -13.72 1.29
N VAL A 72 -10.77 -13.41 2.55
CA VAL A 72 -12.09 -12.94 2.99
C VAL A 72 -11.97 -11.47 3.34
N VAL A 73 -12.83 -10.63 2.75
CA VAL A 73 -12.83 -9.18 2.98
C VAL A 73 -14.03 -8.82 3.84
N HIS A 74 -13.76 -8.36 5.06
CA HIS A 74 -14.78 -7.86 5.97
C HIS A 74 -14.97 -6.35 5.75
N ILE A 75 -16.13 -5.95 5.23
CA ILE A 75 -16.52 -4.54 5.13
C ILE A 75 -17.34 -4.19 6.36
N MET A 76 -16.83 -3.29 7.20
CA MET A 76 -17.54 -2.74 8.35
C MET A 76 -17.96 -1.31 8.02
N HIS A 77 -19.22 -0.96 8.28
CA HIS A 77 -19.74 0.38 8.04
C HIS A 77 -20.50 0.95 9.24
N ASP A 78 -20.48 2.28 9.38
CA ASP A 78 -21.22 3.06 10.37
C ASP A 78 -22.05 4.16 9.68
N ASN A 79 -22.75 3.75 8.61
CA ASN A 79 -23.65 4.60 7.80
C ASN A 79 -22.99 5.83 7.14
N GLY A 80 -21.68 5.83 6.98
CA GLY A 80 -20.90 6.84 6.28
C GLY A 80 -20.54 6.47 4.83
N PRO A 81 -19.54 7.14 4.21
CA PRO A 81 -19.13 6.92 2.82
C PRO A 81 -18.64 5.50 2.52
N GLU A 82 -18.31 4.70 3.53
CA GLU A 82 -17.99 3.29 3.40
C GLU A 82 -19.17 2.43 2.90
N LEU A 83 -20.40 2.94 2.94
CA LEU A 83 -21.55 2.37 2.21
C LEU A 83 -21.33 2.29 0.69
N LEU A 84 -20.37 3.05 0.15
CA LEU A 84 -20.07 3.09 -1.27
C LEU A 84 -19.10 1.98 -1.72
N VAL A 85 -18.51 1.21 -0.79
CA VAL A 85 -17.60 0.10 -1.14
C VAL A 85 -18.39 -1.02 -1.79
N ASN A 86 -18.19 -1.19 -3.09
CA ASN A 86 -18.83 -2.24 -3.88
C ASN A 86 -17.87 -3.38 -4.22
N HIS A 87 -18.42 -4.45 -4.79
CA HIS A 87 -17.66 -5.64 -5.17
C HIS A 87 -16.52 -5.33 -6.15
N ALA A 88 -16.71 -4.43 -7.11
CA ALA A 88 -15.68 -4.06 -8.08
C ALA A 88 -14.49 -3.36 -7.41
N GLN A 89 -14.73 -2.54 -6.39
CA GLN A 89 -13.66 -1.92 -5.60
C GLN A 89 -12.89 -2.96 -4.80
N VAL A 90 -13.56 -3.95 -4.21
CA VAL A 90 -12.89 -5.06 -3.53
C VAL A 90 -12.01 -5.85 -4.51
N LEU A 91 -12.54 -6.19 -5.69
CA LEU A 91 -11.78 -6.89 -6.72
C LEU A 91 -10.56 -6.08 -7.18
N SER A 92 -10.72 -4.77 -7.36
CA SER A 92 -9.60 -3.91 -7.76
C SER A 92 -8.43 -3.96 -6.76
N GLN A 93 -8.71 -4.15 -5.47
CA GLN A 93 -7.65 -4.31 -4.46
C GLN A 93 -7.00 -5.70 -4.54
N ILE A 94 -7.75 -6.75 -4.87
CA ILE A 94 -7.18 -8.08 -5.13
C ILE A 94 -6.26 -8.06 -6.36
N ASP A 95 -6.62 -7.30 -7.40
CA ASP A 95 -5.80 -7.11 -8.59
C ASP A 95 -4.48 -6.41 -8.24
N VAL A 96 -4.53 -5.31 -7.47
CA VAL A 96 -3.33 -4.60 -6.99
C VAL A 96 -2.41 -5.52 -6.18
N LEU A 97 -2.94 -6.33 -5.26
CA LEU A 97 -2.13 -7.30 -4.51
C LEU A 97 -1.45 -8.31 -5.44
N ASN A 98 -2.18 -8.79 -6.46
CA ASN A 98 -1.63 -9.71 -7.45
C ASN A 98 -0.55 -9.07 -8.35
N GLU A 99 -0.67 -7.78 -8.64
CA GLU A 99 0.32 -7.00 -9.38
C GLU A 99 1.60 -6.79 -8.55
N ASP A 100 1.45 -6.36 -7.30
CA ASP A 100 2.55 -6.10 -6.37
C ASP A 100 3.38 -7.35 -6.09
N TYR A 101 2.72 -8.45 -5.69
CA TYR A 101 3.42 -9.72 -5.41
C TYR A 101 3.87 -10.45 -6.68
N GLY A 102 3.28 -10.11 -7.82
CA GLY A 102 3.61 -10.66 -9.13
C GLY A 102 4.70 -9.87 -9.88
N ARG A 103 5.02 -8.65 -9.44
CA ARG A 103 5.93 -7.71 -10.11
C ARG A 103 5.54 -7.41 -11.56
N TYR A 104 4.27 -7.09 -11.79
CA TYR A 104 3.76 -6.62 -13.08
C TYR A 104 2.72 -5.52 -12.87
N GLY A 105 2.24 -4.88 -13.94
CA GLY A 105 1.25 -3.80 -13.82
C GLY A 105 1.79 -2.62 -12.99
N ALA A 106 0.97 -2.12 -12.05
CA ALA A 106 1.37 -1.08 -11.11
C ALA A 106 2.39 -1.55 -10.06
N GLY A 107 2.45 -2.85 -9.80
CA GLY A 107 3.41 -3.47 -8.88
C GLY A 107 4.81 -3.70 -9.48
N SER A 108 5.00 -3.39 -10.76
CA SER A 108 6.31 -3.46 -11.40
C SER A 108 7.25 -2.41 -10.80
N ASN A 109 8.39 -2.85 -10.26
CA ASN A 109 9.45 -1.97 -9.78
C ASN A 109 10.79 -2.24 -10.50
N SER A 110 11.59 -1.19 -10.64
CA SER A 110 12.94 -1.22 -11.22
C SER A 110 14.04 -1.48 -10.18
N ASP A 111 13.67 -1.75 -8.92
CA ASP A 111 14.63 -2.04 -7.87
C ASP A 111 15.34 -3.37 -8.18
N PRO A 112 16.68 -3.41 -8.22
CA PRO A 112 17.42 -4.64 -8.46
C PRO A 112 17.16 -5.72 -7.40
N ASN A 113 16.73 -5.33 -6.20
CA ASN A 113 16.35 -6.24 -5.11
C ASN A 113 14.87 -6.62 -5.13
N GLY A 114 14.05 -5.97 -5.98
CA GLY A 114 12.67 -6.37 -6.17
C GLY A 114 12.60 -7.79 -6.74
N ALA A 115 11.66 -8.59 -6.27
CA ALA A 115 11.47 -9.97 -6.72
C ALA A 115 9.99 -10.29 -6.94
N LYS A 116 9.71 -11.20 -7.87
CA LYS A 116 8.39 -11.84 -7.97
C LYS A 116 8.28 -12.88 -6.85
N VAL A 117 7.25 -12.76 -6.01
CA VAL A 117 7.13 -13.57 -4.78
C VAL A 117 6.40 -14.90 -5.03
N ASN A 118 5.92 -15.15 -6.27
CA ASN A 118 5.13 -16.33 -6.64
C ASN A 118 3.93 -16.57 -5.69
N ILE A 119 3.30 -15.49 -5.23
CA ILE A 119 2.06 -15.51 -4.45
C ILE A 119 0.94 -14.90 -5.31
N ARG A 120 -0.25 -15.48 -5.21
CA ARG A 120 -1.48 -14.98 -5.81
C ARG A 120 -2.59 -14.92 -4.77
N PHE A 121 -3.50 -13.98 -4.96
CA PHE A 121 -4.66 -13.76 -4.12
C PHE A 121 -5.92 -14.00 -4.93
N CYS A 122 -6.88 -14.69 -4.33
CA CYS A 122 -8.24 -14.83 -4.85
C CYS A 122 -9.23 -14.62 -3.70
N LEU A 123 -10.46 -14.18 -4.01
CA LEU A 123 -11.53 -14.24 -3.01
C LEU A 123 -11.84 -15.71 -2.72
N ALA A 124 -12.06 -16.04 -1.45
CA ALA A 124 -12.41 -17.38 -1.04
C ALA A 124 -13.73 -17.83 -1.72
N ALA A 125 -13.73 -19.03 -2.30
CA ALA A 125 -14.95 -19.72 -2.72
C ALA A 125 -15.48 -20.58 -1.56
N ILE A 126 -16.79 -20.68 -1.43
CA ILE A 126 -17.48 -21.50 -0.42
C ILE A 126 -17.29 -22.99 -0.74
#